data_AF-A0A6J8AY30-F1
#
_entry.id   AF-A0A6J8AY30-F1
#
_cell.length_a   1.000
_cell.length_b   1.000
_cell.length_c   1.000
_cell.angle_alpha   90.00
_cell.angle_beta   90.00
_cell.angle_gamma   90.00
#
_symmetry.space_group_name_H-M   'P 1'
#
loop_
_entity.id
_entity.type
_entity.pdbx_description
1 polymer ?
#
loop_
_entity_poly.entity_id
_entity_poly.type
_entity_poly.pdbx_seq_one_letter_code
_entity_poly.pdbx_strand_id
1 'polypeptide(L)'
;MKQLILHLSKGKLKLQEKEKDKPWYNTLLHDLKKSLDHYSRVLSLNPFNKELRAKCFHLSKTYNKTRKEKRRNYFKDLMVKLKNTSQSNPKAFWDIINTLKSSDQENKESSIDAESCLNGSFKRALNDLNSRGQKAFFKLTNIFKNTPCDIQNFTFIFDHTVKPVVLYASEILGIFDTRKCNKYNSENIFDQNFNTVPTEKINLNMCRYLLKVNRKTCKLALYGELDRFPLYIDIIMSMIKYWIRLYNDKPKDALLSGALAENITMIDNNQQCWLSCIKCILNECGLSHFYKNPKSIKNNFLLVLRKCLQCKFEKQWSLQLQTSDKLRTYRLFKNILNLKIFIRCN
;
A
#
# COMPACT_ATOMS: atom_id res chain seq x y z
N MET A 1 -45.25 -0.23 8.07
CA MET A 1 -44.44 -1.44 8.42
C MET A 1 -44.26 -2.44 7.28
N LYS A 2 -45.30 -2.91 6.57
CA LYS A 2 -45.18 -3.82 5.40
C LYS A 2 -44.23 -3.30 4.30
N GLN A 3 -44.30 -2.00 3.96
CA GLN A 3 -43.41 -1.40 2.96
C GLN A 3 -41.94 -1.32 3.42
N LEU A 4 -41.66 -1.12 4.71
CA LEU A 4 -40.30 -1.04 5.25
C LEU A 4 -39.58 -2.40 5.20
N ILE A 5 -40.31 -3.49 5.49
CA ILE A 5 -39.80 -4.87 5.41
C ILE A 5 -39.54 -5.28 3.95
N LEU A 6 -40.42 -4.88 3.02
CA LEU A 6 -40.25 -5.11 1.59
C LEU A 6 -39.07 -4.31 0.99
N HIS A 7 -38.87 -3.07 1.44
CA HIS A 7 -37.76 -2.22 0.97
C HIS A 7 -36.40 -2.72 1.46
N LEU A 8 -36.34 -3.20 2.71
CA LEU A 8 -35.14 -3.83 3.30
C LEU A 8 -34.82 -5.20 2.66
N SER A 9 -35.83 -5.95 2.19
CA SER A 9 -35.61 -7.23 1.50
C SER A 9 -35.15 -7.02 0.05
N LYS A 10 -35.76 -6.10 -0.71
CA LYS A 10 -35.40 -5.79 -2.11
C LYS A 10 -33.97 -5.23 -2.24
N GLY A 11 -33.54 -4.37 -1.32
CA GLY A 11 -32.17 -3.84 -1.28
C GLY A 11 -31.10 -4.90 -0.94
N LYS A 12 -31.43 -5.86 -0.07
CA LYS A 12 -30.54 -7.00 0.25
C LYS A 12 -30.51 -8.06 -0.85
N LEU A 13 -31.58 -8.23 -1.61
CA LEU A 13 -31.66 -9.22 -2.69
C LEU A 13 -30.75 -8.87 -3.88
N LYS A 14 -30.72 -7.61 -4.33
CA LYS A 14 -29.81 -7.16 -5.42
C LYS A 14 -28.32 -7.36 -5.12
N LEU A 15 -27.91 -7.18 -3.86
CA LEU A 15 -26.52 -7.45 -3.42
C LEU A 15 -26.18 -8.95 -3.37
N GLN A 16 -27.19 -9.82 -3.27
CA GLN A 16 -27.01 -11.26 -3.12
C GLN A 16 -27.10 -12.04 -4.43
N GLU A 17 -27.64 -11.46 -5.51
CA GLU A 17 -27.62 -12.09 -6.85
C GLU A 17 -26.20 -12.16 -7.41
N LYS A 18 -25.38 -11.11 -7.22
CA LYS A 18 -23.95 -11.09 -7.61
C LYS A 18 -23.07 -12.09 -6.84
N GLU A 19 -23.59 -12.79 -5.83
CA GLU A 19 -22.81 -13.76 -5.03
C GLU A 19 -22.93 -15.20 -5.52
N LYS A 20 -23.92 -15.52 -6.37
CA LYS A 20 -24.14 -16.89 -6.87
C LYS A 20 -23.00 -17.37 -7.78
N ASP A 21 -22.38 -16.45 -8.53
CA ASP A 21 -21.31 -16.76 -9.47
C ASP A 21 -19.92 -16.85 -8.81
N LYS A 22 -19.86 -16.76 -7.48
CA LYS A 22 -18.58 -16.75 -6.75
C LYS A 22 -18.10 -18.18 -6.50
N PRO A 23 -16.79 -18.45 -6.63
CA PRO A 23 -16.23 -19.81 -6.52
C PRO A 23 -16.42 -20.47 -5.14
N TRP A 24 -16.71 -19.69 -4.09
CA TRP A 24 -16.99 -20.21 -2.75
C TRP A 24 -18.48 -20.47 -2.48
N TYR A 25 -19.36 -20.13 -3.42
CA TYR A 25 -20.80 -20.31 -3.31
C TYR A 25 -21.19 -21.71 -3.80
N ASN A 26 -21.37 -22.64 -2.88
CA ASN A 26 -21.63 -24.05 -3.20
C ASN A 26 -23.13 -24.42 -3.12
N THR A 27 -23.45 -25.65 -3.52
CA THR A 27 -24.81 -26.22 -3.49
C THR A 27 -25.50 -26.08 -2.13
N LEU A 28 -24.78 -26.32 -1.03
CA LEU A 28 -25.30 -26.12 0.33
C LEU A 28 -25.81 -24.68 0.60
N LEU A 29 -25.08 -23.66 0.12
CA LEU A 29 -25.53 -22.26 0.25
C LEU A 29 -26.72 -21.97 -0.66
N HIS A 30 -26.76 -22.59 -1.84
CA HIS A 30 -27.88 -22.50 -2.75
C HIS A 30 -29.16 -23.09 -2.13
N ASP A 31 -29.07 -24.26 -1.49
CA ASP A 31 -30.22 -24.93 -0.87
C ASP A 31 -30.73 -24.20 0.36
N LEU A 32 -29.82 -23.69 1.20
CA LEU A 32 -30.16 -22.83 2.34
C LEU A 32 -30.85 -21.54 1.88
N LYS A 33 -30.39 -20.95 0.77
CA LYS A 33 -31.02 -19.76 0.21
C LYS A 33 -32.38 -20.06 -0.40
N LYS A 34 -32.52 -21.15 -1.17
CA LYS A 34 -33.80 -21.59 -1.74
C LYS A 34 -34.83 -21.84 -0.65
N SER A 35 -34.41 -22.47 0.45
CA SER A 35 -35.25 -22.69 1.64
C SER A 35 -35.66 -21.36 2.27
N LEU A 36 -34.72 -20.44 2.46
CA LEU A 36 -35.00 -19.10 3.00
C LEU A 36 -36.00 -18.32 2.12
N ASP A 37 -35.82 -18.35 0.80
CA ASP A 37 -36.71 -17.67 -0.13
C ASP A 37 -38.12 -18.29 -0.10
N HIS A 38 -38.23 -19.61 -0.01
CA HIS A 38 -39.50 -20.32 0.16
C HIS A 38 -40.21 -19.89 1.46
N TYR A 39 -39.54 -20.02 2.62
CA TYR A 39 -40.14 -19.67 3.90
C TYR A 39 -40.45 -18.16 4.02
N SER A 40 -39.66 -17.29 3.38
CA SER A 40 -39.96 -15.86 3.32
C SER A 40 -41.23 -15.56 2.53
N ARG A 41 -41.51 -16.31 1.46
CA ARG A 41 -42.77 -16.20 0.70
C ARG A 41 -43.94 -16.68 1.54
N VAL A 42 -43.81 -17.85 2.19
CA VAL A 42 -44.86 -18.39 3.05
C VAL A 42 -45.16 -17.45 4.23
N LEU A 43 -44.13 -16.83 4.82
CA LEU A 43 -44.29 -15.83 5.88
C LEU A 43 -44.99 -14.55 5.39
N SER A 44 -44.79 -14.16 4.12
CA SER A 44 -45.48 -13.00 3.54
C SER A 44 -46.99 -13.22 3.40
N LEU A 45 -47.41 -14.47 3.20
CA LEU A 45 -48.81 -14.89 3.15
C LEU A 45 -49.41 -15.01 4.56
N ASN A 46 -48.60 -15.40 5.55
CA ASN A 46 -49.03 -15.60 6.94
C ASN A 46 -48.20 -14.78 7.94
N PRO A 47 -48.40 -13.44 8.02
CA PRO A 47 -47.49 -12.54 8.71
C PRO A 47 -47.43 -12.74 10.23
N PHE A 48 -48.51 -13.22 10.84
CA PHE A 48 -48.65 -13.35 12.29
C PHE A 48 -48.27 -14.73 12.83
N ASN A 49 -47.92 -15.68 11.97
CA ASN A 49 -47.51 -17.01 12.41
C ASN A 49 -46.13 -16.97 13.08
N LYS A 50 -46.11 -17.24 14.39
CA LYS A 50 -44.91 -17.16 15.25
C LYS A 50 -43.86 -18.22 14.90
N GLU A 51 -44.28 -19.43 14.54
CA GLU A 51 -43.37 -20.52 14.17
C GLU A 51 -42.68 -20.25 12.83
N LEU A 52 -43.40 -19.74 11.83
CA LEU A 52 -42.82 -19.37 10.55
C LEU A 52 -41.81 -18.24 10.67
N ARG A 53 -42.06 -17.26 11.56
CA ARG A 53 -41.08 -16.22 11.90
C ARG A 53 -39.83 -16.82 12.54
N ALA A 54 -39.98 -17.72 13.51
CA ALA A 54 -38.86 -18.38 14.15
C ALA A 54 -38.03 -19.19 13.14
N LYS A 55 -38.69 -20.00 12.30
CA LYS A 55 -38.03 -20.79 11.23
C LYS A 55 -37.28 -19.90 10.24
N CYS A 56 -37.90 -18.81 9.75
CA CYS A 56 -37.22 -17.83 8.89
C CYS A 56 -36.00 -17.20 9.55
N PHE A 57 -36.12 -16.81 10.83
CA PHE A 57 -35.03 -16.21 11.59
C PHE A 57 -33.86 -17.18 11.74
N HIS A 58 -34.13 -18.43 12.14
CA HIS A 58 -33.10 -19.46 12.26
C HIS A 58 -32.43 -19.76 10.92
N LEU A 59 -33.20 -19.96 9.83
CA LEU A 59 -32.64 -20.17 8.49
C LEU A 59 -31.77 -18.99 8.04
N SER A 60 -32.20 -17.75 8.29
CA SER A 60 -31.43 -16.55 7.98
C SER A 60 -30.11 -16.51 8.76
N LYS A 61 -30.15 -16.83 10.05
CA LYS A 61 -28.96 -16.88 10.91
C LYS A 61 -27.99 -17.97 10.43
N THR A 62 -28.49 -19.17 10.14
CA THR A 62 -27.70 -20.29 9.64
C THR A 62 -27.08 -19.99 8.28
N TYR A 63 -27.88 -19.53 7.30
CA TYR A 63 -27.39 -19.12 5.99
C TYR A 63 -26.28 -18.07 6.11
N ASN A 64 -26.49 -17.01 6.91
CA ASN A 64 -25.48 -15.96 7.09
C ASN A 64 -24.21 -16.47 7.76
N LYS A 65 -24.32 -17.40 8.73
CA LYS A 65 -23.18 -18.03 9.40
C LYS A 65 -22.39 -18.87 8.40
N THR A 66 -23.04 -19.84 7.74
CA THR A 66 -22.42 -20.73 6.76
C THR A 66 -21.82 -19.96 5.59
N ARG A 67 -22.49 -18.92 5.10
CA ARG A 67 -21.98 -18.05 4.02
C ARG A 67 -20.69 -17.34 4.43
N LYS A 68 -20.65 -16.77 5.63
CA LYS A 68 -19.45 -16.10 6.16
C LYS A 68 -18.31 -17.11 6.35
N GLU A 69 -18.62 -18.31 6.84
CA GLU A 69 -17.64 -19.37 7.08
C GLU A 69 -17.03 -19.91 5.78
N LYS A 70 -17.85 -20.27 4.78
CA LYS A 70 -17.37 -20.73 3.47
C LYS A 70 -16.51 -19.68 2.77
N ARG A 71 -16.94 -18.41 2.80
CA ARG A 71 -16.12 -17.30 2.28
C ARG A 71 -14.79 -17.19 3.04
N ARG A 72 -14.79 -17.28 4.37
CA ARG A 72 -13.55 -17.21 5.16
C ARG A 72 -12.59 -18.35 4.81
N ASN A 73 -13.09 -19.58 4.72
CA ASN A 73 -12.26 -20.75 4.42
C ASN A 73 -11.65 -20.63 3.02
N TYR A 74 -12.45 -20.29 2.02
CA TYR A 74 -11.96 -20.05 0.67
C TYR A 74 -10.85 -18.98 0.60
N PHE A 75 -11.06 -17.85 1.27
CA PHE A 75 -10.03 -16.80 1.32
C PHE A 75 -8.78 -17.24 2.09
N LYS A 76 -8.93 -18.02 3.17
CA LYS A 76 -7.81 -18.57 3.92
C LYS A 76 -6.97 -19.50 3.03
N ASP A 77 -7.63 -20.36 2.26
CA ASP A 77 -6.96 -21.28 1.32
C ASP A 77 -6.23 -20.51 0.21
N LEU A 78 -6.86 -19.46 -0.34
CA LEU A 78 -6.20 -18.58 -1.32
C LEU A 78 -4.98 -17.87 -0.72
N MET A 79 -5.04 -17.41 0.53
CA MET A 79 -3.90 -16.77 1.19
C MET A 79 -2.73 -17.75 1.37
N VAL A 80 -3.01 -19.01 1.72
CA VAL A 80 -1.99 -20.06 1.82
C VAL A 80 -1.35 -20.32 0.45
N LYS A 81 -2.16 -20.44 -0.60
CA LYS A 81 -1.66 -20.57 -1.99
C LYS A 81 -0.78 -19.38 -2.37
N LEU A 82 -1.24 -18.17 -2.10
CA LEU A 82 -0.53 -16.93 -2.45
C LEU A 82 0.85 -16.85 -1.79
N LYS A 83 0.98 -17.26 -0.51
CA LYS A 83 2.29 -17.36 0.16
C LYS A 83 3.23 -18.32 -0.57
N ASN A 84 2.76 -19.54 -0.83
CA ASN A 84 3.58 -20.62 -1.40
C ASN A 84 4.00 -20.33 -2.85
N THR A 85 3.20 -19.56 -3.60
CA THR A 85 3.45 -19.23 -5.01
C THR A 85 4.37 -18.02 -5.20
N SER A 86 4.46 -17.15 -4.19
CA SER A 86 5.03 -15.79 -4.35
C SER A 86 6.50 -15.70 -4.77
N GLN A 87 7.28 -16.78 -4.62
CA GLN A 87 8.69 -16.83 -5.02
C GLN A 87 8.92 -17.66 -6.29
N SER A 88 7.96 -18.49 -6.68
CA SER A 88 8.14 -19.55 -7.66
C SER A 88 7.41 -19.30 -8.99
N ASN A 89 6.30 -18.54 -9.00
CA ASN A 89 5.56 -18.26 -10.24
C ASN A 89 4.75 -16.94 -10.20
N PRO A 90 5.25 -15.85 -10.83
CA PRO A 90 4.56 -14.56 -10.90
C PRO A 90 3.18 -14.61 -11.59
N LYS A 91 2.98 -15.49 -12.57
CA LYS A 91 1.71 -15.61 -13.30
C LYS A 91 0.62 -16.17 -12.40
N ALA A 92 0.93 -17.27 -11.71
CA ALA A 92 0.00 -17.88 -10.76
C ALA A 92 -0.34 -16.94 -9.59
N PHE A 93 0.60 -16.08 -9.16
CA PHE A 93 0.30 -15.00 -8.20
C PHE A 93 -0.77 -14.04 -8.74
N TRP A 94 -0.63 -13.56 -9.97
CA TRP A 94 -1.60 -12.65 -10.58
C TRP A 94 -2.94 -13.31 -10.86
N ASP A 95 -2.98 -14.60 -11.22
CA ASP A 95 -4.23 -15.36 -11.39
C ASP A 95 -5.03 -15.41 -10.08
N ILE A 96 -4.35 -15.64 -8.96
CA ILE A 96 -4.96 -15.60 -7.62
C ILE A 96 -5.47 -14.19 -7.29
N ILE A 97 -4.66 -13.15 -7.54
CA ILE A 97 -5.07 -11.75 -7.31
C ILE A 97 -6.27 -11.36 -8.18
N ASN A 98 -6.31 -11.78 -9.43
CA ASN A 98 -7.41 -11.49 -10.34
C ASN A 98 -8.68 -12.24 -9.93
N THR A 99 -8.55 -13.47 -9.42
CA THR A 99 -9.66 -14.21 -8.78
C THR A 99 -10.22 -13.47 -7.55
N LEU A 100 -9.38 -12.73 -6.83
CA LEU A 100 -9.80 -11.90 -5.70
C LEU A 100 -10.49 -10.58 -6.13
N LYS A 101 -10.14 -10.06 -7.31
CA LYS A 101 -10.65 -8.79 -7.84
C LYS A 101 -12.06 -8.88 -8.42
N SER A 102 -12.70 -10.05 -8.49
CA SER A 102 -13.97 -10.32 -9.19
C SER A 102 -15.17 -9.51 -8.66
N SER A 103 -15.20 -8.22 -9.00
CA SER A 103 -16.31 -7.29 -9.12
C SER A 103 -15.72 -5.88 -9.25
N ASP A 104 -15.46 -5.41 -10.46
CA ASP A 104 -15.63 -4.02 -10.92
C ASP A 104 -14.96 -3.85 -12.29
N GLN A 105 -15.69 -3.23 -13.23
CA GLN A 105 -15.21 -2.96 -14.59
C GLN A 105 -13.84 -2.27 -14.57
N GLU A 106 -12.90 -2.82 -15.32
CA GLU A 106 -11.62 -2.20 -15.58
C GLU A 106 -11.82 -1.00 -16.51
N ASN A 107 -11.86 0.20 -15.95
CA ASN A 107 -11.55 1.38 -16.74
C ASN A 107 -10.06 1.32 -17.08
N LYS A 108 -9.74 1.12 -18.38
CA LYS A 108 -8.40 1.34 -18.93
C LYS A 108 -8.02 2.80 -18.64
N GLU A 109 -7.19 3.01 -17.62
CA GLU A 109 -6.61 4.32 -17.36
C GLU A 109 -5.47 4.58 -18.35
N SER A 110 -5.47 5.77 -18.93
CA SER A 110 -4.44 6.24 -19.87
C SER A 110 -3.06 6.27 -19.21
N SER A 111 -2.03 6.09 -20.03
CA SER A 111 -0.62 6.28 -19.65
C SER A 111 -0.42 7.64 -18.99
N ILE A 112 0.58 7.74 -18.10
CA ILE A 112 1.01 9.04 -17.58
C ILE A 112 1.43 9.89 -18.79
N ASP A 113 0.74 11.01 -18.98
CA ASP A 113 0.93 11.87 -20.14
C ASP A 113 2.30 12.55 -20.08
N ALA A 114 3.11 12.35 -21.13
CA ALA A 114 4.47 12.89 -21.22
C ALA A 114 4.47 14.43 -21.21
N GLU A 115 3.41 15.06 -21.73
CA GLU A 115 3.28 16.53 -21.73
C GLU A 115 3.19 17.12 -20.32
N SER A 116 2.72 16.34 -19.33
CA SER A 116 2.59 16.80 -17.94
C SER A 116 3.94 17.03 -17.22
N CYS A 117 5.04 16.58 -17.82
CA CYS A 117 6.41 16.71 -17.31
C CYS A 117 7.14 17.98 -17.82
N LEU A 118 6.59 18.71 -18.80
CA LEU A 118 7.28 19.78 -19.51
C LEU A 118 7.57 21.04 -18.67
N ASN A 119 6.86 21.27 -17.56
CA ASN A 119 7.03 22.48 -16.73
C ASN A 119 8.15 22.37 -15.68
N GLY A 120 9.04 21.37 -15.79
CA GLY A 120 10.15 21.14 -14.86
C GLY A 120 9.73 20.82 -13.41
N SER A 121 8.44 20.61 -13.15
CA SER A 121 7.89 20.27 -11.84
C SER A 121 7.06 18.99 -11.90
N PHE A 122 7.61 17.91 -11.33
CA PHE A 122 6.97 16.60 -11.26
C PHE A 122 5.75 16.51 -10.31
N LYS A 123 5.28 17.64 -9.75
CA LYS A 123 4.18 17.65 -8.78
C LYS A 123 2.89 17.07 -9.35
N ARG A 124 2.57 17.36 -10.62
CA ARG A 124 1.36 16.84 -11.28
C ARG A 124 1.45 15.34 -11.47
N ALA A 125 2.57 14.84 -11.98
CA ALA A 125 2.84 13.41 -12.13
C ALA A 125 2.78 12.67 -10.78
N LEU A 126 3.40 13.23 -9.73
CA LEU A 126 3.35 12.67 -8.37
C LEU A 126 1.92 12.62 -7.80
N ASN A 127 1.11 13.65 -8.05
CA ASN A 127 -0.29 13.68 -7.63
C ASN A 127 -1.14 12.66 -8.40
N ASP A 128 -0.95 12.54 -9.71
CA ASP A 128 -1.64 11.53 -10.53
C ASP A 128 -1.29 10.13 -10.05
N LEU A 129 0.01 9.85 -9.85
CA LEU A 129 0.48 8.57 -9.37
C LEU A 129 -0.08 8.21 -7.99
N ASN A 130 -0.11 9.19 -7.08
CA ASN A 130 -0.75 9.03 -5.78
C ASN A 130 -2.26 8.76 -5.90
N SER A 131 -2.95 9.37 -6.87
CA SER A 131 -4.37 9.07 -7.11
C SER A 131 -4.59 7.62 -7.56
N ARG A 132 -3.73 7.11 -8.46
CA ARG A 132 -3.74 5.71 -8.92
C ARG A 132 -3.44 4.76 -7.76
N GLY A 133 -2.45 5.09 -6.94
CA GLY A 133 -2.12 4.36 -5.72
C GLY A 133 -3.26 4.31 -4.71
N GLN A 134 -3.97 5.41 -4.49
CA GLN A 134 -5.14 5.45 -3.62
C GLN A 134 -6.28 4.58 -4.15
N LYS A 135 -6.55 4.60 -5.47
CA LYS A 135 -7.53 3.72 -6.10
C LYS A 135 -7.15 2.24 -5.93
N ALA A 136 -5.88 1.90 -6.17
CA ALA A 136 -5.37 0.54 -5.98
C ALA A 136 -5.52 0.09 -4.51
N PHE A 137 -5.17 0.95 -3.56
CA PHE A 137 -5.33 0.68 -2.13
C PHE A 137 -6.81 0.54 -1.73
N PHE A 138 -7.71 1.38 -2.25
CA PHE A 138 -9.13 1.28 -1.99
C PHE A 138 -9.73 -0.04 -2.51
N LYS A 139 -9.33 -0.45 -3.72
CA LYS A 139 -9.70 -1.78 -4.26
C LYS A 139 -9.20 -2.90 -3.36
N LEU A 140 -7.95 -2.82 -2.90
CA LEU A 140 -7.37 -3.80 -1.98
C LEU A 140 -8.16 -3.88 -0.66
N THR A 141 -8.46 -2.74 -0.03
CA THR A 141 -9.23 -2.74 1.23
C THR A 141 -10.66 -3.26 1.04
N ASN A 142 -11.30 -3.00 -0.11
CA ASN A 142 -12.62 -3.56 -0.42
C ASN A 142 -12.63 -5.08 -0.55
N ILE A 143 -11.60 -5.67 -1.16
CA ILE A 143 -11.43 -7.13 -1.23
C ILE A 143 -11.43 -7.72 0.19
N PHE A 144 -10.68 -7.07 1.10
CA PHE A 144 -10.48 -7.55 2.46
C PHE A 144 -11.51 -7.08 3.50
N LYS A 145 -12.47 -6.22 3.13
CA LYS A 145 -13.42 -5.57 4.05
C LYS A 145 -14.19 -6.55 4.94
N ASN A 146 -14.48 -7.74 4.44
CA ASN A 146 -15.27 -8.77 5.14
C ASN A 146 -14.50 -10.07 5.41
N THR A 147 -13.18 -10.06 5.22
CA THR A 147 -12.34 -11.25 5.36
C THR A 147 -11.21 -10.94 6.32
N PRO A 148 -11.05 -11.71 7.40
CA PRO A 148 -9.92 -11.52 8.31
C PRO A 148 -8.63 -11.81 7.52
N CYS A 149 -7.77 -10.80 7.42
CA CYS A 149 -6.44 -10.93 6.86
C CYS A 149 -5.45 -10.64 7.98
N ASP A 150 -4.43 -11.48 8.10
CA ASP A 150 -3.31 -11.20 9.01
C ASP A 150 -2.51 -9.98 8.50
N ILE A 151 -1.94 -9.24 9.44
CA ILE A 151 -1.14 -8.03 9.19
C ILE A 151 -0.01 -8.33 8.22
N GLN A 152 0.70 -9.45 8.41
CA GLN A 152 1.81 -9.85 7.56
C GLN A 152 1.35 -10.12 6.12
N ASN A 153 0.24 -10.85 5.96
CA ASN A 153 -0.29 -11.19 4.63
C ASN A 153 -0.79 -9.96 3.89
N PHE A 154 -1.51 -9.07 4.58
CA PHE A 154 -1.99 -7.85 3.96
C PHE A 154 -0.83 -6.93 3.56
N THR A 155 0.17 -6.81 4.43
CA THR A 155 1.41 -6.05 4.15
C THR A 155 2.12 -6.62 2.93
N PHE A 156 2.25 -7.94 2.86
CA PHE A 156 2.82 -8.63 1.72
C PHE A 156 2.07 -8.33 0.42
N ILE A 157 0.73 -8.42 0.42
CA ILE A 157 -0.09 -8.14 -0.77
C ILE A 157 0.03 -6.67 -1.16
N PHE A 158 0.00 -5.76 -0.19
CA PHE A 158 0.20 -4.33 -0.42
C PHE A 158 1.54 -4.06 -1.12
N ASP A 159 2.62 -4.69 -0.64
CA ASP A 159 3.97 -4.54 -1.18
C ASP A 159 4.11 -5.07 -2.62
N HIS A 160 3.26 -6.01 -3.04
CA HIS A 160 3.27 -6.58 -4.39
C HIS A 160 2.25 -5.94 -5.35
N THR A 161 1.26 -5.21 -4.83
CA THR A 161 0.15 -4.70 -5.66
C THR A 161 0.04 -3.19 -5.66
N VAL A 162 0.21 -2.53 -4.52
CA VAL A 162 0.06 -1.07 -4.38
C VAL A 162 1.41 -0.38 -4.39
N LYS A 163 2.39 -0.92 -3.67
CA LYS A 163 3.75 -0.37 -3.60
C LYS A 163 4.39 -0.18 -4.99
N PRO A 164 4.29 -1.12 -5.94
CA PRO A 164 4.85 -0.92 -7.29
C PRO A 164 4.17 0.21 -8.05
N VAL A 165 2.86 0.40 -7.87
CA VAL A 165 2.12 1.50 -8.49
C VAL A 165 2.61 2.84 -7.98
N VAL A 166 2.78 3.00 -6.67
CA VAL A 166 3.18 4.28 -6.08
C VAL A 166 4.68 4.60 -6.20
N LEU A 167 5.50 3.59 -6.47
CA LEU A 167 6.94 3.72 -6.70
C LEU A 167 7.31 3.76 -8.19
N TYR A 168 6.34 3.76 -9.08
CA TYR A 168 6.59 3.85 -10.51
C TYR A 168 7.36 5.14 -10.85
N ALA A 169 8.41 5.00 -11.67
CA ALA A 169 9.30 6.08 -12.08
C ALA A 169 9.96 6.86 -10.93
N SER A 170 9.95 6.32 -9.71
CA SER A 170 10.54 6.97 -8.53
C SER A 170 12.04 7.20 -8.66
N GLU A 171 12.71 6.44 -9.53
CA GLU A 171 14.11 6.64 -9.90
C GLU A 171 14.41 7.99 -10.54
N ILE A 172 13.48 8.54 -11.33
CA ILE A 172 13.62 9.81 -12.05
C ILE A 172 12.89 10.93 -11.31
N LEU A 173 11.63 10.68 -10.94
CA LEU A 173 10.80 11.67 -10.22
C LEU A 173 11.43 12.03 -8.87
N GLY A 174 12.09 11.06 -8.25
CA GLY A 174 12.79 11.21 -6.98
C GLY A 174 11.86 11.58 -5.82
N ILE A 175 12.47 12.04 -4.72
CA ILE A 175 11.75 12.43 -3.52
C ILE A 175 11.88 13.92 -3.16
N PHE A 176 12.81 14.60 -3.81
CA PHE A 176 13.13 15.99 -3.54
C PHE A 176 12.56 16.88 -4.65
N ASP A 177 12.07 18.06 -4.27
CA ASP A 177 11.92 19.15 -5.24
C ASP A 177 13.36 19.55 -5.61
N THR A 178 13.81 19.17 -6.81
CA THR A 178 15.19 19.41 -7.27
C THR A 178 15.62 20.87 -7.07
N ARG A 179 14.66 21.80 -7.18
CA ARG A 179 14.84 23.25 -6.94
C ARG A 179 15.12 23.65 -5.49
N LYS A 180 15.03 22.73 -4.53
CA LYS A 180 15.21 22.97 -3.10
C LYS A 180 16.35 22.16 -2.47
N CYS A 181 17.12 21.40 -3.26
CA CYS A 181 18.17 20.51 -2.74
C CYS A 181 19.24 21.25 -1.88
N ASN A 182 19.55 22.52 -2.14
CA ASN A 182 20.46 23.34 -1.29
C ASN A 182 19.78 24.04 -0.09
N LYS A 183 18.45 24.14 -0.04
CA LYS A 183 17.73 24.75 1.11
C LYS A 183 17.61 23.79 2.28
N TYR A 184 18.05 22.55 2.13
CA TYR A 184 18.13 21.55 3.19
C TYR A 184 19.38 21.75 4.06
N ASN A 185 19.59 22.99 4.51
CA ASN A 185 20.49 23.29 5.62
C ASN A 185 19.69 23.09 6.91
N SER A 186 19.72 21.87 7.46
CA SER A 186 19.53 21.57 8.89
C SER A 186 19.22 20.08 9.06
N GLU A 187 19.74 19.54 10.16
CA GLU A 187 19.58 18.20 10.71
C GLU A 187 18.44 17.37 10.10
N ASN A 188 18.83 16.31 9.36
CA ASN A 188 17.96 15.34 8.68
C ASN A 188 17.16 15.86 7.47
N ILE A 189 17.87 16.03 6.34
CA ILE A 189 17.33 16.25 4.97
C ILE A 189 16.19 15.27 4.62
N PHE A 190 16.33 14.07 5.17
CA PHE A 190 15.38 12.99 5.05
C PHE A 190 14.02 13.42 5.65
N ASP A 191 13.95 13.76 6.94
CA ASP A 191 12.71 13.79 7.72
C ASP A 191 11.74 14.95 7.39
N GLN A 192 12.28 16.12 7.05
CA GLN A 192 11.47 17.31 6.73
C GLN A 192 10.70 17.15 5.41
N ASN A 193 11.27 16.43 4.43
CA ASN A 193 10.65 16.25 3.13
C ASN A 193 9.61 15.12 3.12
N PHE A 194 9.86 14.02 3.84
CA PHE A 194 9.01 12.82 3.76
C PHE A 194 7.57 13.05 4.21
N ASN A 195 7.37 13.92 5.19
CA ASN A 195 6.05 14.25 5.69
C ASN A 195 5.14 14.86 4.61
N THR A 196 5.73 15.41 3.54
CA THR A 196 5.01 16.05 2.44
C THR A 196 4.79 15.15 1.22
N VAL A 197 5.52 14.02 1.13
CA VAL A 197 5.48 13.14 -0.04
C VAL A 197 4.12 12.44 -0.13
N PRO A 198 3.39 12.57 -1.26
CA PRO A 198 2.09 11.95 -1.44
C PRO A 198 2.12 10.42 -1.24
N THR A 199 3.16 9.74 -1.73
CA THR A 199 3.36 8.30 -1.62
C THR A 199 3.37 7.81 -0.17
N GLU A 200 3.97 8.57 0.75
CA GLU A 200 4.03 8.17 2.17
C GLU A 200 2.66 8.21 2.83
N LYS A 201 1.74 9.06 2.35
CA LYS A 201 0.36 9.11 2.85
C LYS A 201 -0.37 7.79 2.62
N ILE A 202 -0.10 7.11 1.51
CA ILE A 202 -0.70 5.80 1.20
C ILE A 202 -0.16 4.73 2.16
N ASN A 203 1.16 4.70 2.41
CA ASN A 203 1.76 3.78 3.37
C ASN A 203 1.16 3.97 4.77
N LEU A 204 1.07 5.22 5.25
CA LEU A 204 0.43 5.54 6.52
C LEU A 204 -1.06 5.17 6.56
N ASN A 205 -1.80 5.37 5.47
CA ASN A 205 -3.20 4.95 5.39
C ASN A 205 -3.36 3.44 5.49
N MET A 206 -2.46 2.68 4.87
CA MET A 206 -2.38 1.24 5.02
C MET A 206 -2.11 0.85 6.48
N CYS A 207 -1.13 1.47 7.13
CA CYS A 207 -0.82 1.21 8.54
C CYS A 207 -2.03 1.45 9.46
N ARG A 208 -2.75 2.56 9.25
CA ARG A 208 -3.97 2.87 10.00
C ARG A 208 -5.09 1.86 9.77
N TYR A 209 -5.27 1.44 8.51
CA TYR A 209 -6.26 0.44 8.14
C TYR A 209 -5.99 -0.90 8.85
N LEU A 210 -4.72 -1.32 8.90
CA LEU A 210 -4.32 -2.57 9.57
C LEU A 210 -4.52 -2.54 11.08
N LEU A 211 -4.11 -1.47 11.73
CA LEU A 211 -4.25 -1.31 13.19
C LEU A 211 -5.67 -0.92 13.62
N LYS A 212 -6.56 -0.60 12.67
CA LYS A 212 -7.93 -0.09 12.90
C LYS A 212 -7.97 1.15 13.80
N VAL A 213 -6.99 2.02 13.63
CA VAL A 213 -6.86 3.24 14.42
C VAL A 213 -7.38 4.47 13.68
N ASN A 214 -7.59 5.55 14.41
CA ASN A 214 -8.08 6.81 13.85
C ASN A 214 -7.09 7.41 12.83
N ARG A 215 -7.62 8.16 11.85
CA ARG A 215 -6.84 8.99 10.91
C ARG A 215 -5.87 9.95 11.63
N LYS A 216 -6.23 10.42 12.82
CA LYS A 216 -5.43 11.34 13.65
C LYS A 216 -4.28 10.66 14.42
N THR A 217 -4.15 9.33 14.38
CA THR A 217 -3.11 8.61 15.11
C THR A 217 -1.71 9.04 14.68
N CYS A 218 -0.81 9.16 15.67
CA CYS A 218 0.57 9.58 15.46
C CYS A 218 1.33 8.60 14.56
N LYS A 219 2.07 9.13 13.57
CA LYS A 219 2.80 8.35 12.57
C LYS A 219 3.88 7.46 13.19
N LEU A 220 4.55 7.96 14.23
CA LEU A 220 5.62 7.24 14.94
C LEU A 220 5.10 5.93 15.55
N ALA A 221 3.92 5.98 16.17
CA ALA A 221 3.28 4.79 16.72
C ALA A 221 2.92 3.79 15.61
N LEU A 222 2.45 4.27 14.45
CA LEU A 222 2.11 3.40 13.31
C LEU A 222 3.32 2.60 12.80
N TYR A 223 4.45 3.28 12.59
CA TYR A 223 5.68 2.61 12.14
C TYR A 223 6.24 1.67 13.19
N GLY A 224 6.24 2.10 14.46
CA GLY A 224 6.70 1.28 15.57
C GLY A 224 5.89 -0.01 15.71
N GLU A 225 4.57 0.07 15.64
CA GLU A 225 3.66 -1.08 15.80
C GLU A 225 3.78 -2.12 14.69
N LEU A 226 3.89 -1.67 13.45
CA LEU A 226 3.94 -2.56 12.29
C LEU A 226 5.35 -2.91 11.83
N ASP A 227 6.37 -2.38 12.50
CA ASP A 227 7.79 -2.57 12.16
C ASP A 227 8.06 -2.26 10.68
N ARG A 228 7.46 -1.15 10.22
CA ARG A 228 7.54 -0.72 8.83
C ARG A 228 8.44 0.47 8.69
N PHE A 229 9.29 0.40 7.67
CA PHE A 229 10.02 1.55 7.19
C PHE A 229 9.16 2.38 6.22
N PRO A 230 9.41 3.70 6.17
CA PRO A 230 8.81 4.58 5.19
C PRO A 230 9.26 4.26 3.76
N LEU A 231 8.41 4.55 2.78
CA LEU A 231 8.63 4.21 1.37
C LEU A 231 9.75 5.03 0.72
N TYR A 232 10.17 6.13 1.34
CA TYR A 232 11.29 6.92 0.83
C TYR A 232 12.57 6.11 0.70
N ILE A 233 12.79 5.12 1.57
CA ILE A 233 13.99 4.29 1.52
C ILE A 233 14.01 3.56 0.18
N ASP A 234 12.86 3.02 -0.26
CA ASP A 234 12.76 2.37 -1.56
C ASP A 234 12.90 3.33 -2.74
N ILE A 235 12.41 4.57 -2.62
CA ILE A 235 12.59 5.62 -3.63
C ILE A 235 14.07 5.94 -3.79
N ILE A 236 14.78 6.23 -2.69
CA ILE A 236 16.22 6.52 -2.70
C ILE A 236 17.00 5.35 -3.30
N MET A 237 16.66 4.12 -2.90
CA MET A 237 17.29 2.93 -3.46
C MET A 237 17.09 2.82 -4.98
N SER A 238 15.92 3.20 -5.49
CA SER A 238 15.62 3.19 -6.94
C SER A 238 16.38 4.29 -7.67
N MET A 239 16.44 5.50 -7.11
CA MET A 239 17.25 6.61 -7.63
C MET A 239 18.74 6.24 -7.74
N ILE A 240 19.31 5.66 -6.68
CA ILE A 240 20.72 5.30 -6.64
C ILE A 240 21.03 4.14 -7.59
N LYS A 241 20.17 3.12 -7.67
CA LYS A 241 20.31 2.05 -8.68
C LYS A 241 20.31 2.61 -10.09
N TYR A 242 19.42 3.55 -10.36
CA TYR A 242 19.34 4.20 -11.66
C TYR A 242 20.59 5.02 -11.97
N TRP A 243 21.07 5.79 -10.99
CA TRP A 243 22.33 6.51 -11.11
C TRP A 243 23.51 5.58 -11.43
N ILE A 244 23.66 4.47 -10.71
CA ILE A 244 24.70 3.47 -10.99
C ILE A 244 24.59 2.96 -12.43
N ARG A 245 23.38 2.61 -12.87
CA ARG A 245 23.11 2.14 -14.24
C ARG A 245 23.54 3.16 -15.29
N LEU A 246 23.22 4.44 -15.08
CA LEU A 246 23.58 5.52 -16.02
C LEU A 246 25.10 5.65 -16.23
N TYR A 247 25.89 5.48 -15.18
CA TYR A 247 27.35 5.62 -15.23
C TYR A 247 28.08 4.35 -15.68
N ASN A 248 27.53 3.17 -15.38
CA ASN A 248 28.15 1.89 -15.73
C ASN A 248 27.84 1.45 -17.16
N ASP A 249 26.56 1.51 -17.55
CA ASP A 249 26.12 0.90 -18.82
C ASP A 249 26.20 1.88 -19.99
N LYS A 250 26.43 3.17 -19.71
CA LYS A 250 26.31 4.34 -20.61
C LYS A 250 25.00 4.32 -21.43
N PRO A 251 24.18 5.39 -21.37
CA PRO A 251 22.96 5.43 -22.17
C PRO A 251 23.28 5.27 -23.67
N LYS A 252 22.71 4.25 -24.31
CA LYS A 252 22.71 4.10 -25.78
C LYS A 252 21.80 5.14 -26.44
N ASP A 253 20.79 5.61 -25.71
CA ASP A 253 19.82 6.59 -26.17
C ASP A 253 20.40 8.01 -26.10
N ALA A 254 20.40 8.70 -27.24
CA ALA A 254 20.91 10.06 -27.39
C ALA A 254 20.26 11.07 -26.42
N LEU A 255 18.96 10.90 -26.16
CA LEU A 255 18.22 11.76 -25.22
C LEU A 255 18.71 11.58 -23.78
N LEU A 256 18.96 10.34 -23.37
CA LEU A 256 19.38 10.05 -22.01
C LEU A 256 20.84 10.45 -21.78
N SER A 257 21.71 10.29 -22.78
CA SER A 257 23.07 10.83 -22.75
C SER A 257 23.08 12.35 -22.69
N GLY A 258 22.22 13.02 -23.46
CA GLY A 258 22.08 14.48 -23.45
C GLY A 258 21.61 14.99 -22.10
N ALA A 259 20.56 14.39 -21.53
CA ALA A 259 20.06 14.76 -20.20
C ALA A 259 21.10 14.56 -19.10
N LEU A 260 21.90 13.49 -19.16
CA LEU A 260 22.98 13.27 -18.19
C LEU A 260 24.09 14.31 -18.34
N ALA A 261 24.50 14.63 -19.57
CA ALA A 261 25.48 15.69 -19.84
C ALA A 261 24.99 17.04 -19.31
N GLU A 262 23.72 17.39 -19.55
CA GLU A 262 23.10 18.61 -19.04
C GLU A 262 23.13 18.65 -17.50
N ASN A 263 22.74 17.56 -16.83
CA ASN A 263 22.81 17.50 -15.36
C ASN A 263 24.25 17.67 -14.82
N ILE A 264 25.28 17.19 -15.54
CA ILE A 264 26.69 17.39 -15.17
C ILE A 264 27.05 18.87 -15.33
N THR A 265 26.76 19.47 -16.49
CA THR A 265 27.03 20.90 -16.72
C THR A 265 26.32 21.81 -15.70
N MET A 266 25.11 21.43 -15.28
CA MET A 266 24.39 22.13 -14.21
C MET A 266 25.15 22.07 -12.88
N ILE A 267 25.68 20.91 -12.51
CA ILE A 267 26.48 20.78 -11.28
C ILE A 267 27.74 21.63 -11.34
N ASP A 268 28.44 21.61 -12.48
CA ASP A 268 29.67 22.39 -12.67
C ASP A 268 29.38 23.90 -12.56
N ASN A 269 28.20 24.31 -13.00
CA ASN A 269 27.68 25.68 -12.84
C ASN A 269 27.03 25.94 -11.45
N ASN A 270 27.20 25.04 -10.49
CA ASN A 270 26.57 25.09 -9.15
C ASN A 270 25.03 25.20 -9.15
N GLN A 271 24.39 24.78 -10.23
CA GLN A 271 22.94 24.73 -10.37
C GLN A 271 22.38 23.43 -9.77
N GLN A 272 21.11 23.49 -9.37
CA GLN A 272 20.41 22.38 -8.74
C GLN A 272 19.78 21.47 -9.79
N CYS A 273 20.02 20.17 -9.65
CA CYS A 273 19.56 19.18 -10.62
C CYS A 273 19.33 17.83 -9.94
N TRP A 274 18.94 16.80 -10.70
CA TRP A 274 18.70 15.48 -10.13
C TRP A 274 19.98 14.87 -9.52
N LEU A 275 21.13 15.08 -10.16
CA LEU A 275 22.43 14.61 -9.67
C LEU A 275 22.89 15.33 -8.39
N SER A 276 22.51 16.59 -8.16
CA SER A 276 22.83 17.28 -6.90
C SER A 276 22.15 16.57 -5.72
N CYS A 277 20.91 16.12 -5.90
CA CYS A 277 20.18 15.38 -4.87
C CYS A 277 20.80 13.98 -4.62
N ILE A 278 21.33 13.30 -5.64
CA ILE A 278 22.14 12.07 -5.46
C ILE A 278 23.40 12.35 -4.62
N LYS A 279 24.12 13.43 -4.94
CA LYS A 279 25.31 13.85 -4.17
C LYS A 279 24.96 14.13 -2.71
N CYS A 280 23.85 14.82 -2.45
CA CYS A 280 23.36 15.06 -1.09
C CYS A 280 23.04 13.77 -0.33
N ILE A 281 22.32 12.82 -0.95
CA ILE A 281 22.02 11.51 -0.32
C ILE A 281 23.31 10.79 0.09
N LEU A 282 24.28 10.73 -0.82
CA LEU A 282 25.55 10.04 -0.54
C LEU A 282 26.36 10.76 0.54
N ASN A 283 26.39 12.09 0.53
CA ASN A 283 27.04 12.87 1.58
C ASN A 283 26.42 12.62 2.95
N GLU A 284 25.09 12.64 3.04
CA GLU A 284 24.36 12.35 4.27
C GLU A 284 24.66 10.95 4.80
N CYS A 285 24.84 9.96 3.93
CA CYS A 285 25.20 8.59 4.30
C CYS A 285 26.69 8.38 4.57
N GLY A 286 27.56 9.40 4.43
CA GLY A 286 29.02 9.24 4.54
C GLY A 286 29.64 8.47 3.36
N LEU A 287 28.95 8.41 2.23
CA LEU A 287 29.28 7.64 1.03
C LEU A 287 29.72 8.54 -0.14
N SER A 288 30.14 9.77 0.15
CA SER A 288 30.55 10.78 -0.84
C SER A 288 31.65 10.31 -1.81
N HIS A 289 32.53 9.42 -1.37
CA HIS A 289 33.64 8.91 -2.17
C HIS A 289 33.16 8.10 -3.38
N PHE A 290 32.04 7.37 -3.25
CA PHE A 290 31.44 6.61 -4.35
C PHE A 290 30.88 7.53 -5.44
N TYR A 291 30.48 8.76 -5.09
CA TYR A 291 30.02 9.73 -6.08
C TYR A 291 31.12 10.09 -7.09
N LYS A 292 32.37 10.22 -6.62
CA LYS A 292 33.53 10.56 -7.47
C LYS A 292 33.98 9.41 -8.35
N ASN A 293 33.78 8.16 -7.90
CA ASN A 293 34.15 6.98 -8.68
C ASN A 293 33.01 5.94 -8.71
N PRO A 294 31.95 6.17 -9.49
CA PRO A 294 30.78 5.29 -9.54
C PRO A 294 31.11 3.87 -10.04
N LYS A 295 32.17 3.73 -10.86
CA LYS A 295 32.62 2.44 -11.41
C LYS A 295 33.21 1.50 -10.35
N SER A 296 33.62 2.04 -9.20
CA SER A 296 34.18 1.28 -8.07
C SER A 296 33.13 0.64 -7.15
N ILE A 297 31.84 0.84 -7.45
CA ILE A 297 30.74 0.38 -6.61
C ILE A 297 30.68 -1.15 -6.64
N LYS A 298 30.90 -1.77 -5.48
CA LYS A 298 30.80 -3.23 -5.27
C LYS A 298 29.35 -3.68 -5.09
N ASN A 299 29.09 -4.97 -5.29
CA ASN A 299 27.75 -5.59 -5.14
C ASN A 299 27.08 -5.31 -3.78
N ASN A 300 27.87 -5.18 -2.71
CA ASN A 300 27.33 -4.95 -1.35
C ASN A 300 26.94 -3.50 -1.07
N PHE A 301 27.27 -2.54 -1.95
CA PHE A 301 27.01 -1.12 -1.74
C PHE A 301 25.52 -0.83 -1.46
N LEU A 302 24.62 -1.41 -2.25
CA LEU A 302 23.17 -1.22 -2.09
C LEU A 302 22.66 -1.76 -0.74
N LEU A 303 23.27 -2.84 -0.23
CA LEU A 303 22.94 -3.38 1.09
C LEU A 303 23.41 -2.44 2.20
N VAL A 304 24.63 -1.90 2.09
CA VAL A 304 25.19 -0.94 3.05
C VAL A 304 24.36 0.34 3.08
N LEU A 305 24.02 0.88 1.89
CA LEU A 305 23.20 2.08 1.79
C LEU A 305 21.83 1.89 2.42
N ARG A 306 21.14 0.77 2.12
CA ARG A 306 19.84 0.47 2.72
C ARG A 306 19.93 0.41 4.24
N LYS A 307 20.92 -0.31 4.79
CA LYS A 307 21.14 -0.39 6.23
C LYS A 307 21.41 0.98 6.85
N CYS A 308 22.23 1.81 6.20
CA CYS A 308 22.50 3.18 6.65
C CYS A 308 21.22 4.02 6.75
N LEU A 309 20.37 3.97 5.72
CA LEU A 309 19.09 4.69 5.70
C LEU A 309 18.14 4.18 6.80
N GLN A 310 18.05 2.86 7.00
CA GLN A 310 17.26 2.26 8.07
C GLN A 310 17.74 2.68 9.45
N CYS A 311 19.05 2.58 9.73
CA CYS A 311 19.62 2.99 11.00
C CYS A 311 19.42 4.50 11.28
N LYS A 312 19.53 5.35 10.25
CA LYS A 312 19.23 6.79 10.38
C LYS A 312 17.76 7.01 10.75
N PHE A 313 16.85 6.31 10.09
CA PHE A 313 15.42 6.36 10.41
C PHE A 313 15.14 5.90 11.85
N GLU A 314 15.71 4.78 12.28
CA GLU A 314 15.52 4.23 13.63
C GLU A 314 16.02 5.19 14.71
N LYS A 315 17.21 5.77 14.52
CA LYS A 315 17.77 6.78 15.44
C LYS A 315 16.83 7.99 15.56
N GLN A 316 16.35 8.48 14.42
CA GLN A 316 15.44 9.62 14.37
C GLN A 316 14.08 9.30 14.99
N TRP A 317 13.53 8.12 14.70
CA TRP A 317 12.28 7.64 15.27
C TRP A 317 12.37 7.56 16.80
N SER A 318 13.48 7.02 17.32
CA SER A 318 13.74 6.95 18.77
C SER A 318 13.84 8.33 19.41
N LEU A 319 14.57 9.26 18.77
CA LEU A 319 14.68 10.63 19.24
C LEU A 319 13.31 11.33 19.29
N GLN A 320 12.52 11.22 18.21
CA GLN A 320 11.18 11.81 18.14
C GLN A 320 10.20 11.16 19.12
N LEU A 321 10.36 9.87 19.40
CA LEU A 321 9.56 9.19 20.40
C LEU A 321 9.87 9.71 21.82
N GLN A 322 11.14 10.03 22.10
CA GLN A 322 11.54 10.60 23.38
C GLN A 322 11.07 12.05 23.57
N THR A 323 11.05 12.85 22.50
CA THR A 323 10.61 14.26 22.59
C THR A 323 9.11 14.46 22.48
N SER A 324 8.35 13.47 22.00
CA SER A 324 6.91 13.61 21.75
C SER A 324 6.04 13.48 23.00
N ASP A 325 5.40 14.58 23.40
CA ASP A 325 4.40 14.60 24.49
C ASP A 325 3.20 13.69 24.26
N LYS A 326 2.80 13.49 23.00
CA LYS A 326 1.63 12.70 22.64
C LYS A 326 1.82 11.19 22.84
N LEU A 327 3.06 10.73 22.99
CA LEU A 327 3.43 9.31 23.05
C LEU A 327 4.04 8.91 24.39
N ARG A 328 3.89 9.73 25.43
CA ARG A 328 4.42 9.47 26.78
C ARG A 328 4.06 8.07 27.29
N THR A 329 2.79 7.67 27.18
CA THR A 329 2.32 6.34 27.59
C THR A 329 2.83 5.23 26.67
N TYR A 330 2.81 5.45 25.35
CA TYR A 330 3.27 4.46 24.37
C TYR A 330 4.77 4.12 24.55
N ARG A 331 5.58 5.13 24.86
CA ARG A 331 7.02 4.99 25.15
C ARG A 331 7.29 4.02 26.31
N LEU A 332 6.40 3.89 27.29
CA LEU A 332 6.58 2.93 28.38
C LEU A 332 6.58 1.47 27.90
N PHE A 333 5.85 1.20 26.82
CA PHE A 333 5.67 -0.16 26.29
C PHE A 333 6.61 -0.49 25.14
N LYS A 334 7.10 0.53 24.42
CA LYS A 334 7.89 0.32 23.20
C LYS A 334 9.04 1.31 23.08
N ASN A 335 10.25 0.78 23.30
CA ASN A 335 11.52 1.52 23.17
C ASN A 335 12.37 1.08 21.98
N ILE A 336 11.97 0.02 21.28
CA ILE A 336 12.70 -0.54 20.14
C ILE A 336 11.72 -0.76 18.99
N LEU A 337 12.17 -0.40 17.78
CA LEU A 337 11.46 -0.64 16.53
C LEU A 337 11.63 -2.14 16.19
N ASN A 338 10.72 -2.96 16.75
CA ASN A 338 10.65 -4.40 16.54
C ASN A 338 9.19 -4.84 16.60
N LEU A 339 8.82 -5.89 15.85
CA LEU A 339 7.47 -6.46 15.78
C LEU A 339 7.01 -7.09 17.12
N LYS A 340 6.50 -6.25 18.01
CA LYS A 340 5.58 -6.59 19.11
C LYS A 340 4.38 -5.66 19.00
N ILE A 341 3.21 -6.21 18.67
CA ILE A 341 1.98 -5.43 18.44
C ILE A 341 1.36 -5.13 19.82
N PHE A 342 1.30 -3.86 20.19
CA PHE A 342 0.69 -3.38 21.44
C PHE A 342 -0.60 -2.59 21.20
N ILE A 343 -0.74 -1.89 20.07
CA ILE A 343 -1.94 -1.12 19.76
C ILE A 343 -2.93 -2.03 19.03
N ARG A 344 -3.75 -2.74 19.80
CA ARG A 344 -4.94 -3.41 19.30
C ARG A 344 -6.16 -2.76 19.95
N CYS A 345 -6.82 -1.87 19.24
CA CYS A 345 -8.14 -1.39 19.65
C CYS A 345 -9.17 -2.47 19.31
N ASN A 346 -9.92 -2.93 20.32
CA ASN A 346 -10.95 -3.98 20.23
C ASN A 346 -12.04 -3.68 19.21
#